data_AF-A0A0T2QII6-F1
#
_entry.id   AF-A0A0T2QII6-F1
#
_cell.length_a   1.000
_cell.length_b   1.000
_cell.length_c   1.000
_cell.angle_alpha   90.00
_cell.angle_beta   90.00
_cell.angle_gamma   90.00
#
_symmetry.space_group_name_H-M   'P 1'
#
loop_
_entity.id
_entity.type
_entity.pdbx_description
1 polymer ?
#
loop_
_entity_poly.entity_id
_entity_poly.type
_entity_poly.pdbx_seq_one_letter_code
_entity_poly.pdbx_strand_id
1 'polypeptide(L)'
;MYAAPASAQVVLEANGANSEDLWGGELGVGYSIVSAGGFRVTPSVGAFLYQGDDDRYYLDDNGGNPRCRDSTNGQYADTKLCDDTAAEFYARAEATYSIPAGFTFGGGVRYMADEFRPYGTLAIPLAPKLLIKGNAGPEYFAAGLQARF
;
A
#
# COMPACT_ATOMS: atom_id res chain seq x y z
N MET A 1 -29.98 24.09 9.48
CA MET A 1 -29.50 22.70 9.63
C MET A 1 -28.96 22.25 8.28
N TYR A 2 -27.64 22.25 8.10
CA TYR A 2 -27.04 21.67 6.90
C TYR A 2 -26.82 20.18 7.16
N ALA A 3 -27.60 19.33 6.49
CA ALA A 3 -27.33 17.90 6.44
C ALA A 3 -25.99 17.71 5.71
N ALA A 4 -24.98 17.22 6.42
CA ALA A 4 -23.79 16.70 5.76
C ALA A 4 -24.27 15.48 4.95
N PRO A 5 -23.99 15.40 3.63
CA PRO A 5 -24.20 14.15 2.92
C PRO A 5 -23.34 13.11 3.65
N ALA A 6 -23.85 11.88 3.78
CA ALA A 6 -23.11 10.76 4.34
C ALA A 6 -21.72 10.74 3.66
N SER A 7 -20.72 11.24 4.38
CA SER A 7 -19.39 11.46 3.87
C SER A 7 -18.79 10.10 3.67
N ALA A 8 -18.39 9.72 2.46
CA ALA A 8 -17.77 8.41 2.21
C ALA A 8 -16.75 8.09 3.31
N GLN A 9 -17.09 7.11 4.15
CA GLN A 9 -16.38 6.81 5.38
C GLN A 9 -15.38 5.70 5.13
N VAL A 10 -15.73 4.75 4.27
CA VAL A 10 -14.86 3.61 3.96
C VAL A 10 -13.97 3.98 2.78
N VAL A 11 -12.68 3.71 2.95
CA VAL A 11 -11.66 3.91 1.93
C VAL A 11 -11.03 2.56 1.63
N LEU A 12 -10.91 2.24 0.34
CA LEU A 12 -10.15 1.09 -0.14
C LEU A 12 -9.02 1.58 -1.02
N GLU A 13 -7.84 1.00 -0.87
CA GLU A 13 -6.63 1.46 -1.56
C GLU A 13 -5.86 0.27 -2.13
N ALA A 14 -5.37 0.45 -3.35
CA ALA A 14 -4.50 -0.49 -4.02
C ALA A 14 -3.39 0.30 -4.73
N ASN A 15 -2.13 0.06 -4.36
CA ASN A 15 -0.99 0.84 -4.83
C ASN A 15 0.17 -0.06 -5.24
N GLY A 16 0.96 0.36 -6.23
CA GLY A 16 2.35 -0.06 -6.31
C GLY A 16 3.16 0.82 -5.36
N ALA A 17 4.05 0.22 -4.58
CA ALA A 17 4.85 0.93 -3.60
C ALA A 17 6.31 0.46 -3.60
N ASN A 18 7.19 1.39 -3.26
CA ASN A 18 8.53 1.12 -2.82
C ASN A 18 8.62 1.51 -1.35
N SER A 19 9.07 0.60 -0.49
CA SER A 19 9.27 0.79 0.94
C SER A 19 10.59 0.13 1.29
N GLU A 20 11.53 0.86 1.90
CA GLU A 20 12.84 0.28 2.30
C GLU A 20 13.60 -0.38 1.14
N ASP A 21 13.62 0.31 -0.01
CA ASP A 21 14.21 -0.18 -1.27
C ASP A 21 13.54 -1.44 -1.86
N LEU A 22 12.52 -1.99 -1.21
CA LEU A 22 11.73 -3.11 -1.71
C LEU A 22 10.54 -2.61 -2.54
N TRP A 23 10.40 -3.15 -3.74
CA TRP A 23 9.23 -2.89 -4.60
C TRP A 23 8.15 -3.94 -4.36
N GLY A 24 6.90 -3.49 -4.29
CA GLY A 24 5.77 -4.34 -4.02
C GLY A 24 4.43 -3.66 -4.31
N GLY A 25 3.36 -4.33 -3.90
CA GLY A 25 2.00 -3.82 -3.94
C GLY A 25 1.44 -3.63 -2.52
N GLU A 26 0.66 -2.59 -2.30
CA GLU A 26 -0.06 -2.36 -1.06
C GLU A 26 -1.56 -2.45 -1.27
N LEU A 27 -2.23 -3.18 -0.39
CA LEU A 27 -3.69 -3.15 -0.26
C LEU A 27 -4.05 -2.62 1.13
N GLY A 28 -5.00 -1.70 1.19
CA GLY A 28 -5.38 -1.05 2.44
C GLY A 28 -6.88 -0.76 2.54
N VAL A 29 -7.36 -0.72 3.77
CA VAL A 29 -8.70 -0.27 4.12
C VAL A 29 -8.60 0.80 5.20
N GLY A 30 -9.37 1.88 5.03
CA GLY A 30 -9.42 3.00 5.96
C GLY A 30 -10.83 3.38 6.32
N TYR A 31 -10.97 4.03 7.47
CA TYR A 31 -12.23 4.60 7.91
C TYR A 31 -12.04 6.06 8.30
N SER A 32 -12.79 6.94 7.65
CA SER A 32 -12.71 8.37 7.91
C SER A 32 -13.47 8.72 9.19
N ILE A 33 -12.71 9.10 10.22
CA ILE A 33 -13.23 9.43 11.55
C ILE A 33 -13.58 10.91 11.71
N VAL A 34 -12.98 11.77 10.89
CA VAL A 34 -13.26 13.22 10.86
C VAL A 34 -13.41 13.64 9.41
N SER A 35 -14.47 14.39 9.12
CA SER A 35 -14.73 14.97 7.80
C SER A 35 -15.46 16.30 7.97
N ALA A 36 -14.75 17.43 7.86
CA ALA A 36 -15.33 18.76 8.02
C ALA A 36 -14.62 19.79 7.14
N GLY A 37 -15.39 20.60 6.40
CA GLY A 37 -14.84 21.74 5.64
C GLY A 37 -13.77 21.38 4.60
N GLY A 38 -13.84 20.19 3.99
CA GLY A 38 -12.82 19.69 3.06
C GLY A 38 -11.65 18.97 3.73
N PHE A 39 -11.50 19.09 5.06
CA PHE A 39 -10.54 18.34 5.85
C PHE A 39 -11.06 16.94 6.20
N ARG A 40 -10.17 15.95 6.16
CA ARG A 40 -10.47 14.56 6.46
C ARG A 40 -9.32 13.89 7.20
N VAL A 41 -9.66 13.13 8.26
CA VAL A 41 -8.71 12.21 8.92
C VAL A 41 -9.15 10.77 8.68
N THR A 42 -8.22 9.95 8.20
CA THR A 42 -8.43 8.56 7.82
C THR A 42 -7.33 7.68 8.42
N PRO A 43 -7.56 7.06 9.59
CA PRO A 43 -6.83 5.86 9.97
C PRO A 43 -7.10 4.73 8.96
N SER A 44 -6.07 3.96 8.65
CA SER A 44 -6.13 2.81 7.76
C SER A 44 -5.12 1.74 8.16
N VAL A 45 -5.41 0.51 7.75
CA VAL A 45 -4.54 -0.65 7.91
C VAL A 45 -4.47 -1.39 6.58
N GLY A 46 -3.38 -2.10 6.36
CA GLY A 46 -3.17 -2.80 5.11
C GLY A 46 -2.05 -3.81 5.17
N ALA A 47 -1.79 -4.41 4.01
CA ALA A 47 -0.66 -5.30 3.80
C ALA A 47 0.18 -4.78 2.62
N PHE A 48 1.50 -4.80 2.80
CA PHE A 48 2.49 -4.61 1.76
C PHE A 48 3.00 -5.98 1.31
N LEU A 49 2.80 -6.30 0.04
CA LEU A 49 3.18 -7.53 -0.61
C LEU A 49 4.41 -7.25 -1.47
N TYR A 50 5.53 -7.88 -1.22
CA TYR A 50 6.78 -7.66 -1.95
C TYR A 50 7.46 -8.98 -2.29
N GLN A 51 8.34 -8.98 -3.30
CA GLN A 51 9.28 -10.08 -3.50
C GLN A 51 10.45 -9.87 -2.53
N GLY A 52 10.65 -10.80 -1.60
CA GLY A 52 11.86 -10.90 -0.81
C GLY A 52 12.99 -11.48 -1.64
N ASP A 53 14.23 -11.11 -1.32
CA ASP A 53 15.40 -11.77 -1.87
C ASP A 53 15.68 -13.04 -1.04
N ASP A 54 15.25 -14.22 -1.50
CA ASP A 54 15.78 -15.50 -1.00
C ASP A 54 16.70 -16.15 -2.05
N ASP A 55 17.89 -15.56 -2.23
CA ASP A 55 18.96 -16.04 -3.12
C ASP A 55 19.34 -17.52 -2.90
N ARG A 56 18.93 -18.08 -1.77
CA ARG A 56 19.21 -19.46 -1.40
C ARG A 56 18.34 -20.45 -2.17
N TYR A 57 17.13 -20.09 -2.55
CA TYR A 57 16.23 -21.02 -3.20
C TYR A 57 15.85 -20.52 -4.59
N TYR A 58 16.12 -21.32 -5.62
CA TYR A 58 15.85 -20.95 -7.00
C TYR A 58 15.03 -22.01 -7.71
N LEU A 59 14.20 -21.58 -8.67
CA LEU A 59 13.47 -22.47 -9.55
C LEU A 59 14.40 -22.93 -10.69
N ASP A 60 14.64 -24.23 -10.76
CA ASP A 60 15.40 -24.87 -11.83
C ASP A 60 14.42 -25.52 -12.83
N ASP A 61 14.51 -25.14 -14.11
CA ASP A 61 13.65 -25.67 -15.16
C ASP A 61 14.16 -27.04 -15.65
N ASN A 62 13.66 -28.11 -15.02
CA ASN A 62 13.98 -29.49 -15.38
C ASN A 62 13.10 -29.96 -16.55
N GLY A 63 13.32 -29.38 -17.73
CA GLY A 63 12.66 -29.82 -18.97
C GLY A 63 11.15 -29.55 -19.00
N GLY A 64 10.72 -28.39 -18.51
CA GLY A 64 9.33 -27.96 -18.48
C GLY A 64 8.60 -28.25 -17.17
N ASN A 65 9.31 -28.75 -16.15
CA ASN A 65 8.78 -28.94 -14.80
C ASN A 65 9.65 -28.18 -13.78
N PRO A 66 9.29 -26.94 -13.40
CA PRO A 66 10.09 -26.14 -12.50
C PRO A 66 10.15 -26.78 -11.11
N ARG A 67 11.36 -26.91 -10.55
CA ARG A 67 11.59 -27.49 -9.22
C ARG A 67 12.41 -26.54 -8.37
N CYS A 68 11.95 -26.30 -7.14
CA CYS A 68 12.65 -25.49 -6.17
C CYS A 68 13.92 -26.20 -5.68
N ARG A 69 15.08 -25.53 -5.73
CA ARG A 69 16.38 -26.06 -5.29
C ARG A 69 17.08 -25.09 -4.36
N ASP A 70 17.75 -25.64 -3.34
CA ASP A 70 18.65 -24.88 -2.46
C ASP A 70 20.03 -24.73 -3.15
N SER A 71 20.49 -23.50 -3.35
CA SER A 71 21.76 -23.15 -4.00
C SER A 71 22.99 -23.57 -3.18
N THR A 72 22.83 -23.84 -1.89
CA THR A 72 23.92 -24.26 -0.99
C THR A 72 24.28 -25.73 -1.17
N ASN A 73 23.30 -26.58 -1.50
CA ASN A 73 23.47 -28.04 -1.51
C ASN A 73 22.90 -28.73 -2.76
N GLY A 74 22.24 -27.98 -3.66
CA GLY A 74 21.64 -28.45 -4.89
C GLY A 74 20.44 -29.37 -4.72
N GLN A 75 19.95 -29.57 -3.48
CA GLN A 75 18.83 -30.45 -3.17
C GLN A 75 17.51 -29.78 -3.50
N TYR A 76 16.49 -30.61 -3.75
CA TYR A 76 15.13 -30.11 -3.87
C TYR A 76 14.66 -29.54 -2.53
N ALA A 77 14.22 -28.29 -2.57
CA ALA A 77 13.61 -27.61 -1.44
C ALA A 77 12.08 -27.64 -1.58
N ASP A 78 11.40 -27.42 -0.46
CA ASP A 78 9.94 -27.28 -0.45
C ASP A 78 9.56 -26.07 -1.33
N THR A 79 8.54 -26.18 -2.18
CA THR A 79 8.20 -25.15 -3.18
C THR A 79 7.88 -23.79 -2.54
N LYS A 80 7.40 -23.79 -1.30
CA LYS A 80 7.15 -22.60 -0.48
C LYS A 80 8.41 -21.80 -0.10
N LEU A 81 9.60 -22.40 -0.23
CA LEU A 81 10.88 -21.75 0.00
C LEU A 81 11.38 -21.02 -1.25
N CYS A 82 10.85 -21.34 -2.42
CA CYS A 82 11.05 -20.57 -3.66
C CYS A 82 9.88 -19.61 -3.93
N ASP A 83 8.95 -19.45 -2.98
CA ASP A 83 7.90 -18.44 -3.06
C ASP A 83 8.40 -17.22 -2.30
N ASP A 84 9.09 -16.34 -3.02
CA ASP A 84 9.68 -15.11 -2.51
C ASP A 84 8.62 -14.06 -2.13
N THR A 85 7.33 -14.39 -2.18
CA THR A 85 6.27 -13.43 -1.85
C THR A 85 6.14 -13.25 -0.34
N ALA A 86 6.64 -12.14 0.19
CA ALA A 86 6.48 -11.74 1.57
C ALA A 86 5.32 -10.73 1.72
N ALA A 87 4.68 -10.76 2.90
CA ALA A 87 3.57 -9.88 3.24
C ALA A 87 3.78 -9.27 4.62
N GLU A 88 3.76 -7.94 4.69
CA GLU A 88 3.90 -7.22 5.95
C GLU A 88 2.69 -6.32 6.23
N PHE A 89 2.22 -6.35 7.48
CA PHE A 89 1.12 -5.50 7.91
C PHE A 89 1.61 -4.10 8.25
N TYR A 90 0.85 -3.11 7.79
CA TYR A 90 1.08 -1.71 8.16
C TYR A 90 -0.20 -1.07 8.70
N ALA A 91 0.00 -0.07 9.54
CA ALA A 91 -1.04 0.88 9.92
C ALA A 91 -0.62 2.28 9.46
N ARG A 92 -1.57 3.14 9.11
CA ARG A 92 -1.27 4.54 8.83
C ARG A 92 -2.42 5.46 9.20
N ALA A 93 -2.10 6.69 9.55
CA ALA A 93 -3.07 7.75 9.76
C ALA A 93 -2.78 8.89 8.79
N GLU A 94 -3.80 9.29 8.03
CA GLU A 94 -3.67 10.33 7.02
C GLU A 94 -4.63 11.48 7.27
N ALA A 95 -4.12 12.70 7.19
CA ALA A 95 -4.90 13.93 7.21
C ALA A 95 -4.84 14.58 5.82
N THR A 96 -5.99 14.79 5.21
CA THR A 96 -6.11 15.36 3.85
C THR A 96 -7.04 16.57 3.81
N TYR A 97 -6.80 17.45 2.85
CA TYR A 97 -7.63 18.60 2.55
C TYR A 97 -7.98 18.62 1.06
N SER A 98 -9.28 18.65 0.76
CA SER A 98 -9.81 18.71 -0.60
C SER A 98 -10.07 20.17 -0.99
N ILE A 99 -9.44 20.63 -2.06
CA ILE A 99 -9.67 21.98 -2.62
C ILE A 99 -10.85 21.92 -3.60
N PRO A 100 -11.70 22.97 -3.70
CA PRO A 100 -12.74 23.07 -4.73
C PRO A 100 -12.25 22.90 -6.18
N ALA A 101 -10.95 23.10 -6.43
CA ALA A 101 -10.32 22.87 -7.74
C ALA A 101 -10.16 21.39 -8.13
N GLY A 102 -10.60 20.46 -7.27
CA GLY A 102 -10.63 19.02 -7.55
C GLY A 102 -9.45 18.24 -7.01
N PHE A 103 -8.40 18.88 -6.48
CA PHE A 103 -7.23 18.18 -5.95
C PHE A 103 -7.35 18.00 -4.43
N THR A 104 -6.92 16.84 -3.94
CA THR A 104 -6.76 16.55 -2.52
C THR A 104 -5.27 16.45 -2.21
N PHE A 105 -4.83 17.10 -1.14
CA PHE A 105 -3.45 16.99 -0.68
C PHE A 105 -3.43 16.79 0.84
N GLY A 106 -2.33 16.31 1.38
CA GLY A 106 -2.23 16.07 2.80
C GLY A 106 -0.93 15.41 3.19
N GLY A 107 -0.93 14.82 4.38
CA GLY A 107 0.16 14.03 4.88
C GLY A 107 -0.31 13.02 5.90
N GLY A 108 0.51 12.01 6.12
CA GLY A 108 0.23 10.95 7.07
C GLY A 108 1.51 10.39 7.67
N VAL A 109 1.32 9.45 8.57
CA VAL A 109 2.38 8.63 9.12
C VAL A 109 1.99 7.18 8.95
N ARG A 110 2.92 6.39 8.43
CA ARG A 110 2.82 4.93 8.30
C ARG A 110 3.65 4.28 9.40
N TYR A 111 3.16 3.19 9.96
CA TYR A 111 3.84 2.33 10.91
C TYR A 111 3.90 0.92 10.31
N MET A 112 5.11 0.43 10.10
CA MET A 112 5.45 -0.87 9.53
C MET A 112 6.85 -1.24 10.05
N ALA A 113 7.15 -2.52 10.28
CA ALA A 113 8.44 -2.99 10.83
C ALA A 113 8.95 -2.21 12.07
N ASP A 114 8.05 -1.87 13.02
CA ASP A 114 8.39 -1.07 14.21
C ASP A 114 8.88 0.38 13.94
N GLU A 115 8.73 0.88 12.72
CA GLU A 115 9.19 2.21 12.33
C GLU A 115 8.05 3.13 11.87
N PHE A 116 8.11 4.41 12.27
CA PHE A 116 7.17 5.45 11.85
C PHE A 116 7.73 6.27 10.68
N ARG A 117 7.05 6.22 9.53
CA ARG A 117 7.44 6.89 8.29
C ARG A 117 6.45 7.99 7.93
N PRO A 118 6.82 9.28 8.06
CA PRO A 118 5.96 10.37 7.62
C PRO A 118 5.97 10.47 6.09
N TYR A 119 4.84 10.83 5.49
CA TYR A 119 4.73 10.99 4.04
C TYR A 119 3.74 12.10 3.68
N GLY A 120 3.94 12.71 2.51
CA GLY A 120 2.97 13.59 1.88
C GLY A 120 2.07 12.80 0.93
N THR A 121 0.82 13.25 0.75
CA THR A 121 -0.12 12.64 -0.19
C THR A 121 -0.72 13.65 -1.15
N LEU A 122 -0.98 13.20 -2.36
CA LEU A 122 -1.74 13.91 -3.39
C LEU A 122 -2.74 12.94 -4.01
N ALA A 123 -3.98 13.38 -4.20
CA ALA A 123 -5.00 12.59 -4.87
C ALA A 123 -5.86 13.42 -5.82
N ILE A 124 -6.19 12.84 -6.96
CA ILE A 124 -6.94 13.47 -8.05
C ILE A 124 -8.16 12.58 -8.36
N PRO A 125 -9.38 13.12 -8.41
CA PRO A 125 -10.58 12.37 -8.74
C PRO A 125 -10.58 11.99 -10.22
N LEU A 126 -10.70 10.69 -10.49
CA LEU A 126 -10.93 10.14 -11.82
C LEU A 126 -12.42 9.91 -12.09
N ALA A 127 -13.17 9.57 -11.04
CA ALA A 127 -14.61 9.36 -11.06
C ALA A 127 -15.21 9.71 -9.68
N PRO A 128 -16.55 9.79 -9.50
CA PRO A 128 -17.16 10.20 -8.23
C PRO A 128 -16.73 9.41 -6.99
N LYS A 129 -16.28 8.17 -7.16
CA LYS A 129 -15.80 7.30 -6.09
C LYS A 129 -14.33 6.88 -6.21
N LEU A 130 -13.67 7.22 -7.32
CA LEU A 130 -12.34 6.71 -7.65
C LEU A 130 -11.36 7.88 -7.79
N LEU A 131 -10.26 7.80 -7.06
CA LEU A 131 -9.18 8.76 -7.09
C LEU A 131 -7.89 8.05 -7.47
N ILE A 132 -7.06 8.70 -8.28
CA ILE A 132 -5.65 8.36 -8.36
C ILE A 132 -4.94 9.02 -7.18
N LYS A 133 -4.08 8.29 -6.49
CA LYS A 133 -3.38 8.73 -5.28
C LYS A 133 -1.89 8.45 -5.40
N GLY A 134 -1.08 9.40 -4.95
CA GLY A 134 0.36 9.27 -4.79
C GLY A 134 0.79 9.65 -3.37
N ASN A 135 1.68 8.86 -2.78
CA ASN A 135 2.31 9.09 -1.49
C ASN A 135 3.83 9.18 -1.68
N ALA A 136 4.48 10.10 -1.00
CA ALA A 136 5.94 10.22 -1.03
C ALA A 136 6.47 10.66 0.34
N GLY A 137 7.50 9.99 0.83
CA GLY A 137 8.18 10.25 2.09
C GLY A 137 9.59 9.65 2.11
N PRO A 138 10.33 9.79 3.22
CA PRO A 138 11.62 9.13 3.38
C PRO A 138 11.46 7.63 3.21
N GLU A 139 12.20 7.03 2.27
CA GLU A 139 12.23 5.58 2.00
C GLU A 139 10.83 4.95 1.79
N TYR A 140 9.89 5.75 1.29
CA TYR A 140 8.55 5.29 0.99
C TYR A 140 7.95 6.10 -0.15
N PHE A 141 7.57 5.43 -1.22
CA PHE A 141 6.85 6.00 -2.35
C PHE A 141 5.75 5.05 -2.79
N ALA A 142 4.53 5.53 -2.97
CA ALA A 142 3.43 4.70 -3.45
C ALA A 142 2.55 5.45 -4.44
N ALA A 143 2.05 4.77 -5.46
CA ALA A 143 1.11 5.31 -6.42
C ALA A 143 0.06 4.27 -6.80
N GLY A 144 -1.19 4.71 -6.90
CA GLY A 144 -2.28 3.79 -7.19
C GLY A 144 -3.66 4.42 -7.16
N LEU A 145 -4.63 3.59 -6.79
CA LEU A 145 -6.04 3.93 -6.78
C LEU A 145 -6.59 3.91 -5.37
N GLN A 146 -7.47 4.87 -5.11
CA GLN A 146 -8.24 4.96 -3.89
C GLN A 146 -9.73 5.03 -4.25
N ALA A 147 -10.52 4.11 -3.69
CA ALA A 147 -11.96 4.11 -3.78
C ALA A 147 -12.60 4.56 -2.46
N ARG A 148 -13.64 5.39 -2.51
CA ARG A 148 -14.34 5.92 -1.33
C ARG A 148 -15.83 5.57 -1.38
N PHE A 149 -16.37 5.05 -0.28
CA PHE A 149 -17.77 4.61 -0.13
C PHE A 149 -18.44 5.22 1.09
#